data_AF-A0A660YQL6-F1
#
_entry.id   AF-A0A660YQL6-F1
#
_cell.length_a   1.000
_cell.length_b   1.000
_cell.length_c   1.000
_cell.angle_alpha   90.00
_cell.angle_beta   90.00
_cell.angle_gamma   90.00
#
_symmetry.space_group_name_H-M   'P 1'
#
loop_
_entity.id
_entity.type
_entity.pdbx_description
1 polymer ?
#
loop_
_entity_poly.entity_id
_entity_poly.type
_entity_poly.pdbx_seq_one_letter_code
_entity_poly.pdbx_strand_id
1 'polypeptide(L)' 'AISFFKEGCDGVIDISPFTCMNGIVTEVVYPDISKACKKFPIKIFYFDGVQTDLESDLEIFMEQVKIYRKKRLKM' A
#
# COMPACT_ATOMS: atom_id res chain seq x y z
N ALA A 1 -0.81 1.65 8.34
CA ALA A 1 -1.83 0.82 7.64
C ALA A 1 -3.11 0.59 8.47
N ILE A 2 -3.04 -0.04 9.65
CA ILE A 2 -4.24 -0.43 10.42
C ILE A 2 -5.14 0.77 10.80
N SER A 3 -4.57 1.89 11.24
CA SER A 3 -5.36 3.10 11.57
C SER A 3 -6.16 3.58 10.36
N PHE A 4 -5.50 3.76 9.22
CA PHE A 4 -6.14 4.17 7.96
C PHE A 4 -7.24 3.21 7.51
N PHE A 5 -7.05 1.90 7.69
CA PHE A 5 -8.12 0.93 7.43
C PHE A 5 -9.34 1.17 8.34
N LYS A 6 -9.13 1.43 9.63
CA LYS A 6 -10.21 1.73 10.59
C LYS A 6 -10.90 3.07 10.30
N GLU A 7 -10.16 4.04 9.78
CA GLU A 7 -10.67 5.35 9.36
C GLU A 7 -11.43 5.30 8.02
N GLY A 8 -11.45 4.15 7.34
CA GLY A 8 -12.24 3.94 6.12
C GLY A 8 -11.52 4.33 4.83
N CYS A 9 -10.19 4.48 4.86
CA CYS A 9 -9.38 4.64 3.65
C CYS A 9 -9.53 3.41 2.73
N ASP A 10 -9.22 3.57 1.45
CA ASP A 10 -9.29 2.51 0.44
C ASP A 10 -7.92 1.91 0.05
N GLY A 11 -6.83 2.47 0.59
CA GLY A 11 -5.48 1.96 0.46
C GLY A 11 -4.48 2.83 1.22
N VAL A 12 -3.25 2.34 1.37
CA VAL A 12 -2.11 3.08 1.94
C VAL A 12 -0.88 2.90 1.06
N ILE A 13 -0.17 4.00 0.83
CA ILE A 13 1.20 4.00 0.31
C ILE A 13 2.12 4.36 1.47
N ASP A 14 3.08 3.51 1.74
CA ASP A 14 4.20 3.78 2.64
C ASP A 14 5.37 4.31 1.78
N ILE A 15 5.81 5.52 2.06
CA ILE A 15 6.94 6.14 1.38
C ILE A 15 8.11 6.15 2.34
N SER A 16 9.17 5.45 1.95
CA SER A 16 10.36 5.27 2.79
C SER A 16 11.62 5.55 1.97
N PRO A 17 12.66 6.17 2.54
CA PRO A 17 13.94 6.26 1.86
C PRO A 17 14.56 4.87 1.70
N PHE A 18 15.39 4.69 0.68
CA PHE A 18 16.11 3.43 0.49
C PHE A 18 16.95 3.10 1.71
N THR A 19 16.98 1.82 2.10
CA THR A 19 17.58 1.32 3.36
C THR A 19 16.91 1.79 4.67
N CYS A 20 15.75 2.45 4.62
CA CYS A 20 14.98 2.70 5.84
C CYS A 20 14.63 1.38 6.52
N MET A 21 15.17 1.15 7.71
CA MET A 21 14.89 -0.07 8.49
C MET A 21 13.39 -0.32 8.66
N ASN A 22 12.60 0.75 8.81
CA ASN A 22 11.16 0.64 8.92
C ASN A 22 10.52 0.08 7.65
N GLY A 23 10.96 0.54 6.48
CA GLY A 23 10.49 0.02 5.19
C GLY A 23 10.78 -1.48 5.03
N ILE A 24 12.01 -1.90 5.37
CA ILE A 24 12.42 -3.31 5.29
C ILE A 24 11.57 -4.19 6.23
N VAL A 25 11.34 -3.72 7.45
CA VAL A 25 10.47 -4.45 8.40
C VAL A 25 9.04 -4.50 7.88
N THR A 26 8.52 -3.40 7.32
CA THR A 26 7.14 -3.36 6.86
C THR A 26 6.90 -4.17 5.59
N GLU A 27 7.89 -4.38 4.72
CA GLU A 27 7.79 -5.32 3.59
C GLU A 27 7.39 -6.73 4.04
N VAL A 28 7.95 -7.19 5.15
CA VAL A 28 7.69 -8.52 5.68
C VAL A 28 6.31 -8.59 6.35
N VAL A 29 5.89 -7.51 7.01
CA VAL A 29 4.68 -7.49 7.83
C VAL A 29 3.41 -7.14 7.04
N TYR A 30 3.51 -6.24 6.06
CA TYR A 30 2.34 -5.73 5.33
C TYR A 30 1.52 -6.78 4.56
N PRO A 31 2.10 -7.85 3.98
CA PRO A 31 1.31 -8.90 3.35
C PRO A 31 0.30 -9.55 4.31
N ASP A 32 0.69 -9.82 5.55
CA ASP A 32 -0.19 -10.44 6.54
C ASP A 32 -1.19 -9.44 7.12
N ILE A 33 -0.78 -8.18 7.32
CA ILE A 33 -1.71 -7.11 7.68
C ILE A 33 -2.76 -6.88 6.60
N SER A 34 -2.38 -6.89 5.32
CA SER A 34 -3.34 -6.74 4.21
C SER A 34 -4.40 -7.86 4.25
N LYS A 35 -3.97 -9.12 4.43
CA LYS A 35 -4.88 -10.28 4.58
C LYS A 35 -5.84 -10.09 5.76
N ALA A 36 -5.31 -9.71 6.92
CA ALA A 36 -6.11 -9.46 8.13
C ALA A 36 -7.12 -8.30 7.93
N CYS A 37 -6.74 -7.28 7.16
CA CYS A 37 -7.58 -6.12 6.82
C CYS A 37 -8.41 -6.33 5.54
N LYS A 38 -8.95 -7.53 5.31
CA LYS A 38 -9.84 -7.83 4.16
C LYS A 38 -9.18 -7.56 2.79
N LYS A 39 -7.89 -7.85 2.64
CA LYS A 39 -7.08 -7.52 1.45
C LYS A 39 -6.98 -6.02 1.18
N PHE A 40 -6.86 -5.22 2.24
CA PHE A 40 -6.63 -3.78 2.15
C PHE A 40 -5.35 -3.49 1.34
N PRO A 41 -5.42 -2.67 0.26
CA PRO A 41 -4.25 -2.37 -0.56
C PRO A 41 -3.18 -1.62 0.24
N ILE A 42 -1.97 -2.16 0.26
CA ILE A 42 -0.80 -1.56 0.90
C ILE A 42 0.37 -1.70 -0.07
N LYS A 43 1.07 -0.60 -0.38
CA LYS A 43 2.26 -0.60 -1.25
C LYS A 43 3.36 0.21 -0.57
N ILE A 44 4.60 -0.25 -0.71
CA ILE A 44 5.79 0.49 -0.26
C ILE A 44 6.46 1.07 -1.51
N PHE A 45 6.81 2.36 -1.45
CA PHE A 45 7.69 3.01 -2.42
C PHE A 45 8.98 3.42 -1.74
N TYR A 46 10.09 2.97 -2.33
CA TYR A 46 11.41 3.42 -1.94
C TYR A 46 11.85 4.60 -2.78
N PHE A 47 12.48 5.56 -2.12
CA PHE A 47 13.17 6.65 -2.79
C PHE A 47 14.67 6.52 -2.54
N ASP A 48 15.43 6.15 -3.57
CA ASP A 48 16.89 6.00 -3.55
C ASP A 48 17.61 7.10 -4.36
N GLY A 49 16.85 8.07 -4.89
CA GLY A 49 17.38 9.11 -5.79
C GLY A 49 17.59 8.65 -7.23
N VAL A 50 17.30 7.39 -7.55
CA VAL A 50 17.26 6.86 -8.92
C VAL A 50 15.83 6.98 -9.45
N GLN A 51 15.69 7.32 -10.73
CA GLN A 51 14.39 7.41 -11.39
C GLN A 51 13.86 5.99 -11.66
N THR A 52 13.12 5.42 -10.71
CA THR A 52 12.28 4.24 -10.95
C THR A 52 11.00 4.66 -11.69
N ASP A 53 10.41 3.74 -12.47
CA ASP A 53 9.10 3.93 -13.12
C ASP A 53 7.96 3.94 -12.08
N LEU A 54 7.93 5.01 -11.28
CA LEU A 54 6.96 5.24 -10.21
C LEU A 54 5.55 5.42 -10.77
N GLU A 55 5.43 5.92 -12.01
CA GLU A 55 4.16 6.21 -12.65
C GLU A 55 3.38 4.93 -12.94
N SER A 56 3.99 3.95 -13.60
CA SER A 56 3.36 2.64 -13.85
C SER A 56 2.94 1.95 -12.56
N ASP A 57 3.79 2.01 -11.54
CA ASP A 57 3.58 1.36 -10.25
C ASP A 57 2.44 2.02 -9.45
N LEU A 58 2.31 3.34 -9.53
CA LEU A 58 1.19 4.11 -9.00
C LEU A 58 -0.11 3.79 -9.74
N GLU A 59 -0.10 3.70 -11.07
CA GLU A 59 -1.28 3.36 -11.85
C GLU A 59 -1.85 1.99 -11.46
N ILE A 60 -0.97 0.98 -11.35
CA ILE A 60 -1.35 -0.36 -10.92
C ILE A 60 -1.96 -0.31 -9.51
N PHE A 61 -1.33 0.41 -8.58
CA PHE A 61 -1.85 0.54 -7.21
C PHE A 61 -3.23 1.22 -7.19
N MET A 62 -3.41 2.30 -7.96
CA MET A 62 -4.68 3.02 -8.02
C MET A 62 -5.80 2.14 -8.60
N GLU A 63 -5.51 1.27 -9.56
CA GLU A 63 -6.49 0.31 -10.05
C GLU A 63 -6.87 -0.73 -8.97
N GLN A 64 -5.91 -1.23 -8.21
CA GLN A 64 -6.18 -2.11 -7.06
C GLN A 64 -7.10 -1.43 -6.02
N VAL A 65 -6.83 -0.16 -5.71
CA VAL A 65 -7.65 0.65 -4.79
C VAL A 65 -9.07 0.84 -5.33
N LYS A 66 -9.24 1.15 -6.62
CA LYS A 66 -10.57 1.27 -7.25
C LYS A 66 -11.36 -0.03 -7.16
N ILE A 67 -10.71 -1.17 -7.43
CA ILE A 67 -11.34 -2.50 -7.33
C ILE A 67 -11.72 -2.81 -5.89
N TYR A 68 -10.83 -2.53 -4.93
CA TYR A 68 -11.09 -2.71 -3.50
C TYR A 68 -12.28 -1.87 -3.04
N ARG A 69 -12.28 -0.57 -3.33
CA ARG A 69 -13.36 0.37 -2.99
C ARG A 69 -14.70 -0.10 -3.55
N LYS A 70 -14.74 -0.51 -4.82
CA LYS A 70 -15.97 -1.05 -5.45
C LYS A 70 -16.49 -2.28 -4.73
N LYS A 71 -15.61 -3.19 -4.29
CA LYS A 71 -16.01 -4.38 -3.50
C LYS A 71 -16.53 -3.97 -2.13
N ARG A 72 -15.83 -3.06 -1.44
CA ARG A 72 -16.21 -2.56 -0.11
C ARG A 72 -17.57 -1.86 -0.09
N LEU A 73 -17.89 -1.06 -1.11
CA LEU A 73 -19.19 -0.36 -1.23
C LEU A 73 -20.35 -1.26 -1.66
N LYS A 74 -20.06 -2.46 -2.19
CA LYS A 74 -21.07 -3.46 -2.55
C LYS A 74 -21.37 -4.44 -1.39
N MET A 75 -20.58 -4.37 -0.32
CA MET A 75 -20.79 -5.11 0.93
C MET A 75 -21.57 -4.26 1.92
#